data_AF-A0A2E5AKC0-F1
#
_entry.id   AF-A0A2E5AKC0-F1
#
_cell.length_a   1.000
_cell.length_b   1.000
_cell.length_c   1.000
_cell.angle_alpha   90.00
_cell.angle_beta   90.00
_cell.angle_gamma   90.00
#
_symmetry.space_group_name_H-M   'P 1'
#
loop_
_entity.id
_entity.type
_entity.pdbx_description
1 polymer ?
#
loop_
_entity_poly.entity_id
_entity_poly.type
_entity_poly.pdbx_seq_one_letter_code
_entity_poly.pdbx_strand_id
1 'polypeptide(L)'
;MAFSFFACEKETIIIPNNNAPNYDEIPTILLENYVNRLYIDLIGREPLDEEMNLDVQFLRDNNVTIESRDTLISKLQFDTTYVEGDISYKNAYFHRLYEMVKVRMIEGASNAYIENEMGIFLFFYEVDSLAGNLIGAHNNLINYYRLKDIIDSESLFYNNFIDIKEMHRRMLNNAIYDQINMNTFNFVNAAFDNLLFRYPTQNEFNCSYSMIEDEIPQIVLGFSGSNKDDLINIICNSREFYEGIIHWSYLTLLARVPSTIETDYLMNDFYITCDFHKLQRYIMKTDEYAHF
;
A
#
# COMPACT_ATOMS: atom_id res chain seq x y z
N MET A 1 22.95 44.60 30.22
CA MET A 1 22.14 43.51 30.78
C MET A 1 22.22 42.37 29.78
N ALA A 2 23.08 41.38 30.05
CA ALA A 2 23.30 40.25 29.16
C ALA A 2 22.32 39.14 29.54
N PHE A 3 21.46 38.74 28.61
CA PHE A 3 20.60 37.57 28.76
C PHE A 3 21.36 36.34 28.27
N SER A 4 21.69 35.43 29.18
CA SER A 4 22.16 34.08 28.85
C SER A 4 20.94 33.21 28.58
N PHE A 5 20.84 32.67 27.37
CA PHE A 5 19.92 31.57 27.07
C PHE A 5 20.58 30.26 27.51
N PHE A 6 19.99 29.59 28.51
CA PHE A 6 20.28 28.18 28.79
C PHE A 6 19.33 27.33 27.93
N ALA A 7 19.89 26.59 26.98
CA ALA A 7 19.18 25.53 26.28
C ALA A 7 18.99 24.34 27.24
N CYS A 8 17.81 23.73 27.22
CA CYS A 8 17.55 22.48 27.91
C CYS A 8 18.19 21.35 27.10
N GLU A 9 19.30 20.79 27.57
CA GLU A 9 19.81 19.54 27.00
C GLU A 9 18.85 18.41 27.40
N LYS A 10 18.42 17.63 26.40
CA LYS A 10 17.64 16.41 26.64
C LYS A 10 18.58 15.41 27.28
N GLU A 11 18.28 14.99 28.50
CA GLU A 11 19.06 13.97 29.21
C GLU A 11 19.01 12.67 28.39
N THR A 12 20.06 12.40 27.63
CA THR A 12 20.25 11.12 26.94
C THR A 12 20.62 10.09 27.99
N ILE A 13 19.61 9.40 28.50
CA ILE A 13 19.78 8.18 29.28
C ILE A 13 20.27 7.11 28.30
N ILE A 14 21.59 7.01 28.14
CA ILE A 14 22.22 5.86 27.50
C ILE A 14 22.28 4.78 28.58
N ILE A 15 21.45 3.74 28.47
CA ILE A 15 21.53 2.55 29.32
C ILE A 15 22.77 1.76 28.86
N PRO A 16 23.88 1.76 29.62
CA PRO A 16 25.04 0.94 29.26
C PRO A 16 24.64 -0.52 29.46
N ASN A 17 24.99 -1.40 28.52
CA ASN A 17 24.61 -2.83 28.51
C ASN A 17 23.11 -3.11 28.26
N ASN A 18 22.46 -2.38 27.36
CA ASN A 18 21.21 -2.87 26.75
C ASN A 18 21.55 -4.02 25.77
N ASN A 19 21.89 -5.17 26.34
CA ASN A 19 22.06 -6.40 25.57
C ASN A 19 20.68 -6.79 25.04
N ALA A 20 20.61 -7.22 23.78
CA ALA A 20 19.38 -7.79 23.23
C ALA A 20 18.84 -8.87 24.19
N PRO A 21 17.52 -8.96 24.40
CA PRO A 21 16.93 -10.00 25.23
C PRO A 21 17.45 -11.38 24.82
N ASN A 22 17.59 -12.29 25.78
CA ASN A 22 17.91 -13.67 25.45
C ASN A 22 16.70 -14.32 24.76
N TYR A 23 16.70 -14.34 23.43
CA TYR A 23 15.60 -14.86 22.63
C TYR A 23 15.40 -16.38 22.76
N ASP A 24 16.37 -17.09 23.35
CA ASP A 24 16.29 -18.53 23.66
C ASP A 24 15.17 -18.87 24.65
N GLU A 25 14.67 -17.86 25.39
CA GLU A 25 13.62 -18.01 26.40
C GLU A 25 12.22 -17.60 25.91
N ILE A 26 12.06 -17.14 24.65
CA ILE A 26 10.73 -16.81 24.12
C ILE A 26 9.86 -18.07 24.19
N PRO A 27 8.67 -18.06 24.79
CA PRO A 27 7.76 -19.20 24.80
C PRO A 27 7.38 -19.66 23.39
N THR A 28 7.29 -20.97 23.13
CA THR A 28 6.92 -21.51 21.80
C THR A 28 5.60 -20.96 21.29
N ILE A 29 4.63 -20.77 22.18
CA ILE A 29 3.34 -20.16 21.83
C ILE A 29 3.47 -18.73 21.26
N LEU A 30 4.45 -17.94 21.72
CA LEU A 30 4.69 -16.61 21.15
C LEU A 30 5.28 -16.71 19.74
N LEU A 31 6.16 -17.67 19.48
CA LEU A 31 6.67 -17.92 18.14
C LEU A 31 5.57 -18.41 17.19
N GLU A 32 4.73 -19.35 17.64
CA GLU A 32 3.58 -19.83 16.86
C GLU A 32 2.63 -18.69 16.53
N ASN A 33 2.33 -17.81 17.49
CA ASN A 33 1.51 -16.63 17.25
C ASN A 33 2.15 -15.66 16.26
N TYR A 34 3.47 -15.43 16.36
CA TYR A 34 4.20 -14.59 15.40
C TYR A 34 4.16 -15.18 13.99
N VAL A 35 4.46 -16.47 13.83
CA VAL A 35 4.40 -17.17 12.54
C VAL A 35 2.98 -17.14 11.98
N ASN A 36 1.96 -17.43 12.78
CA ASN A 36 0.57 -17.37 12.34
C ASN A 36 0.21 -15.98 11.82
N ARG A 37 0.59 -14.94 12.56
CA ARG A 37 0.34 -13.55 12.17
C ARG A 37 1.04 -13.20 10.86
N LEU A 38 2.31 -13.60 10.67
CA LEU A 38 3.02 -13.39 9.39
C LEU A 38 2.26 -14.00 8.22
N TYR A 39 1.79 -15.23 8.36
CA TYR A 39 1.03 -15.94 7.33
C TYR A 39 -0.29 -15.22 7.02
N ILE A 40 -1.07 -14.85 8.04
CA ILE A 40 -2.33 -14.14 7.83
C ILE A 40 -2.11 -12.79 7.16
N ASP A 41 -1.15 -11.99 7.65
CA ASP A 41 -0.94 -10.63 7.16
C ASP A 41 -0.32 -10.60 5.76
N LEU A 42 0.58 -11.54 5.42
CA LEU A 42 1.25 -11.57 4.12
C LEU A 42 0.50 -12.38 3.07
N ILE A 43 -0.01 -13.56 3.41
CA ILE A 43 -0.59 -14.49 2.42
C ILE A 43 -2.10 -14.71 2.59
N GLY A 44 -2.70 -14.19 3.67
CA GLY A 44 -4.16 -14.21 3.85
C GLY A 44 -4.74 -15.52 4.37
N ARG A 45 -3.92 -16.41 4.91
CA ARG A 45 -4.34 -17.68 5.56
C ARG A 45 -3.45 -18.03 6.73
N GLU A 46 -3.89 -18.96 7.56
CA GLU A 46 -3.04 -19.58 8.59
C GLU A 46 -2.01 -20.54 7.95
N PRO A 47 -0.85 -20.78 8.58
CA PRO A 47 0.09 -21.79 8.15
C PRO A 47 -0.50 -23.20 8.32
N LEU A 48 -0.11 -24.11 7.44
CA LEU A 48 -0.33 -25.53 7.62
C LEU A 48 0.50 -26.04 8.81
N ASP A 49 0.11 -27.17 9.42
CA ASP A 49 0.82 -27.75 10.56
C ASP A 49 2.32 -27.96 10.28
N GLU A 50 2.67 -28.41 9.07
CA GLU A 50 4.07 -28.60 8.66
C GLU A 50 4.80 -27.25 8.49
N GLU A 51 4.16 -26.26 7.89
CA GLU A 51 4.72 -24.90 7.73
C GLU A 51 4.99 -24.27 9.10
N MET A 52 4.03 -24.37 10.03
CA MET A 52 4.16 -23.88 11.41
C MET A 52 5.35 -24.54 12.12
N ASN A 53 5.42 -25.88 12.10
CA ASN A 53 6.50 -26.61 12.76
C ASN A 53 7.87 -26.25 12.18
N LEU A 54 7.99 -26.18 10.84
CA LEU A 54 9.24 -25.86 10.16
C LEU A 54 9.70 -24.42 10.45
N ASP A 55 8.80 -23.45 10.40
CA ASP A 55 9.16 -22.04 10.57
C ASP A 55 9.45 -21.69 12.02
N VAL A 56 8.72 -22.25 12.98
CA VAL A 56 9.04 -22.12 14.41
C VAL A 56 10.41 -22.74 14.70
N GLN A 57 10.69 -23.94 14.17
CA GLN A 57 11.99 -24.57 14.35
C GLN A 57 13.11 -23.76 13.69
N PHE A 58 12.89 -23.23 12.49
CA PHE A 58 13.84 -22.35 11.81
C PHE A 58 14.17 -21.12 12.66
N LEU A 59 13.16 -20.46 13.26
CA LEU A 59 13.39 -19.32 14.15
C LEU A 59 14.19 -19.73 15.39
N ARG A 60 13.91 -20.90 15.99
CA ARG A 60 14.65 -21.43 17.13
C ARG A 60 16.12 -21.69 16.81
N ASP A 61 16.37 -22.39 15.70
CA ASP A 61 17.73 -22.75 15.28
C ASP A 61 18.57 -21.51 14.93
N ASN A 62 17.92 -20.38 14.66
CA ASN A 62 18.54 -19.10 14.34
C ASN A 62 18.28 -18.02 15.40
N ASN A 63 18.09 -18.43 16.67
CA ASN A 63 18.00 -17.57 17.86
C ASN A 63 16.99 -16.41 17.75
N VAL A 64 15.96 -16.55 16.91
CA VAL A 64 14.88 -15.57 16.70
C VAL A 64 15.39 -14.13 16.46
N THR A 65 16.58 -13.97 15.87
CA THR A 65 17.16 -12.66 15.61
C THR A 65 16.32 -11.88 14.59
N ILE A 66 16.57 -10.57 14.52
CA ILE A 66 15.94 -9.70 13.52
C ILE A 66 16.22 -10.21 12.09
N GLU A 67 17.40 -10.78 11.84
CA GLU A 67 17.79 -11.36 10.56
C GLU A 67 17.04 -12.66 10.23
N SER A 68 16.84 -13.56 11.20
CA SER A 68 16.08 -14.78 10.95
C SER A 68 14.60 -14.48 10.72
N ARG A 69 14.04 -13.51 11.45
CA ARG A 69 12.69 -12.97 11.18
C ARG A 69 12.57 -12.37 9.78
N ASP A 70 13.52 -11.50 9.39
CA ASP A 70 13.55 -10.90 8.03
C ASP A 70 13.66 -11.96 6.92
N THR A 71 14.41 -13.04 7.18
CA THR A 71 14.53 -14.19 6.28
C THR A 71 13.20 -14.91 6.11
N LEU A 72 12.50 -15.21 7.21
CA LEU A 72 11.19 -15.85 7.16
C LEU A 72 10.16 -14.96 6.44
N ILE A 73 10.14 -13.66 6.74
CA ILE A 73 9.24 -12.73 6.04
C ILE A 73 9.57 -12.70 4.53
N SER A 74 10.85 -12.65 4.17
CA SER A 74 11.28 -12.68 2.76
C SER A 74 10.89 -13.98 2.05
N LYS A 75 10.93 -15.13 2.74
CA LYS A 75 10.42 -16.41 2.22
C LYS A 75 8.97 -16.25 1.81
N LEU A 76 8.12 -15.73 2.71
CA LEU A 76 6.69 -15.55 2.44
C LEU A 76 6.42 -14.54 1.32
N GLN A 77 7.28 -13.53 1.13
CA GLN A 77 7.12 -12.55 0.06
C GLN A 77 7.57 -13.06 -1.31
N PHE A 78 8.59 -13.92 -1.39
CA PHE A 78 9.31 -14.14 -2.65
C PHE A 78 9.61 -15.59 -3.02
N ASP A 79 9.39 -16.57 -2.14
CA ASP A 79 9.63 -17.97 -2.49
C ASP A 79 8.64 -18.45 -3.55
N THR A 80 9.18 -18.99 -4.65
CA THR A 80 8.44 -19.50 -5.81
C THR A 80 8.25 -21.01 -5.78
N THR A 81 8.70 -21.68 -4.72
CA THR A 81 8.53 -23.13 -4.54
C THR A 81 7.05 -23.47 -4.51
N TYR A 82 6.70 -24.60 -5.14
CA TYR A 82 5.30 -25.00 -5.22
C TYR A 82 4.71 -25.29 -3.83
N VAL A 83 3.58 -24.65 -3.54
CA VAL A 83 2.76 -24.89 -2.35
C VAL A 83 1.35 -25.24 -2.81
N GLU A 84 0.82 -26.37 -2.36
CA GLU A 84 -0.54 -26.79 -2.71
C GLU A 84 -1.56 -25.76 -2.20
N GLY A 85 -2.48 -25.35 -3.08
CA GLY A 85 -3.46 -24.30 -2.80
C GLY A 85 -3.02 -22.89 -3.17
N ASP A 86 -1.73 -22.56 -3.01
CA ASP A 86 -1.22 -21.19 -3.21
C ASP A 86 -0.44 -21.00 -4.52
N ILE A 87 -0.07 -22.09 -5.20
CA ILE A 87 0.93 -22.15 -6.28
C ILE A 87 2.34 -21.86 -5.76
N SER A 88 2.54 -20.79 -5.01
CA SER A 88 3.77 -20.48 -4.26
C SER A 88 3.49 -19.38 -3.23
N TYR A 89 4.36 -19.21 -2.22
CA TYR A 89 4.23 -18.11 -1.27
C TYR A 89 4.24 -16.74 -1.98
N LYS A 90 5.12 -16.57 -2.96
CA LYS A 90 5.16 -15.35 -3.79
C LYS A 90 3.79 -15.10 -4.43
N ASN A 91 3.19 -16.11 -5.06
CA ASN A 91 1.89 -15.94 -5.70
C ASN A 91 0.81 -15.52 -4.69
N ALA A 92 0.72 -16.19 -3.54
CA ALA A 92 -0.25 -15.85 -2.50
C ALA A 92 -0.04 -14.44 -1.92
N TYR A 93 1.22 -14.04 -1.69
CA TYR A 93 1.56 -12.72 -1.17
C TYR A 93 1.15 -11.59 -2.12
N PHE A 94 1.48 -11.69 -3.41
CA PHE A 94 1.13 -10.68 -4.39
C PHE A 94 -0.40 -10.61 -4.63
N HIS A 95 -1.07 -11.76 -4.61
CA HIS A 95 -2.53 -11.82 -4.67
C HIS A 95 -3.17 -11.12 -3.47
N ARG A 96 -2.71 -11.44 -2.25
CA ARG A 96 -3.18 -10.81 -1.01
C ARG A 96 -3.01 -9.30 -1.03
N LEU A 97 -1.85 -8.81 -1.48
CA LEU A 97 -1.61 -7.37 -1.58
C LEU A 97 -2.54 -6.68 -2.58
N TYR A 98 -2.74 -7.29 -3.76
CA TYR A 98 -3.68 -6.79 -4.76
C TYR A 98 -5.10 -6.67 -4.19
N GLU A 99 -5.59 -7.71 -3.50
CA GLU A 99 -6.90 -7.69 -2.84
C GLU A 99 -6.98 -6.63 -1.74
N MET A 100 -5.92 -6.43 -0.94
CA MET A 100 -5.90 -5.39 0.10
C MET A 100 -5.98 -3.98 -0.47
N VAL A 101 -5.29 -3.70 -1.59
CA VAL A 101 -5.39 -2.40 -2.26
C VAL A 101 -6.80 -2.23 -2.86
N LYS A 102 -7.40 -3.28 -3.43
CA LYS A 102 -8.79 -3.22 -3.91
C LYS A 102 -9.79 -2.94 -2.79
N VAL A 103 -9.65 -3.59 -1.63
CA VAL A 103 -10.50 -3.34 -0.46
C VAL A 103 -10.44 -1.87 -0.06
N ARG A 104 -9.24 -1.28 -0.05
CA ARG A 104 -9.03 0.12 0.31
C ARG A 104 -9.58 1.10 -0.72
N MET A 105 -9.36 0.83 -2.00
CA MET A 105 -9.59 1.83 -3.06
C MET A 105 -10.96 1.67 -3.72
N ILE A 106 -11.39 0.44 -4.00
CA ILE A 106 -12.59 0.14 -4.79
C ILE A 106 -13.54 -0.81 -4.06
N GLU A 107 -13.60 -0.70 -2.72
CA GLU A 107 -14.50 -1.46 -1.83
C GLU A 107 -14.40 -3.00 -2.00
N GLY A 108 -13.25 -3.50 -2.45
CA GLY A 108 -13.02 -4.93 -2.63
C GLY A 108 -13.76 -5.51 -3.85
N ALA A 109 -14.00 -4.70 -4.88
CA ALA A 109 -14.58 -5.15 -6.14
C ALA A 109 -13.91 -6.44 -6.65
N SER A 110 -14.72 -7.45 -6.97
CA SER A 110 -14.22 -8.72 -7.50
C SER A 110 -13.75 -8.57 -8.93
N ASN A 111 -12.78 -9.39 -9.36
CA ASN A 111 -12.33 -9.37 -10.76
C ASN A 111 -13.47 -9.67 -11.73
N ALA A 112 -14.40 -10.56 -11.36
CA ALA A 112 -15.58 -10.85 -12.17
C ALA A 112 -16.51 -9.63 -12.33
N TYR A 113 -16.64 -8.79 -11.30
CA TYR A 113 -17.40 -7.54 -11.41
C TYR A 113 -16.67 -6.53 -12.31
N ILE A 114 -15.37 -6.36 -12.13
CA ILE A 114 -14.54 -5.47 -12.98
C ILE A 114 -14.61 -5.90 -14.45
N GLU A 115 -14.51 -7.20 -14.74
CA GLU A 115 -14.63 -7.77 -16.08
C GLU A 115 -16.03 -7.58 -16.68
N ASN A 116 -17.08 -7.61 -15.85
CA ASN A 116 -18.43 -7.31 -16.30
C ASN A 116 -18.56 -5.85 -16.76
N GLU A 117 -18.06 -4.91 -15.95
CA GLU A 117 -18.02 -3.47 -16.30
C GLU A 117 -17.18 -3.22 -17.56
N MET A 118 -16.03 -3.90 -17.70
CA MET A 118 -15.23 -3.87 -18.93
C MET A 118 -16.07 -4.30 -20.15
N GLY A 119 -16.84 -5.39 -20.04
CA GLY A 119 -17.73 -5.86 -21.10
C GLY A 119 -18.79 -4.83 -21.49
N ILE A 120 -19.33 -4.10 -20.53
CA ILE A 120 -20.31 -3.02 -20.76
C ILE A 120 -19.67 -1.88 -21.55
N PHE A 121 -18.50 -1.40 -21.14
CA PHE A 121 -17.78 -0.34 -21.88
C PHE A 121 -17.41 -0.77 -23.30
N LEU A 122 -16.98 -2.02 -23.49
CA LEU A 122 -16.65 -2.53 -24.82
C LEU A 122 -17.88 -2.61 -25.73
N PHE A 123 -19.04 -3.02 -25.20
CA PHE A 123 -20.30 -3.02 -25.93
C PHE A 123 -20.69 -1.61 -26.40
N PHE A 124 -20.64 -0.62 -25.50
CA PHE A 124 -20.98 0.76 -25.87
C PHE A 124 -19.97 1.39 -26.84
N TYR A 125 -18.68 1.03 -26.73
CA TYR A 125 -17.68 1.39 -27.74
C TYR A 125 -18.09 0.91 -29.15
N GLU A 126 -18.53 -0.34 -29.30
CA GLU A 126 -18.96 -0.88 -30.59
C GLU A 126 -20.21 -0.16 -31.13
N VAL A 127 -21.19 0.10 -30.27
CA VAL A 127 -22.42 0.83 -30.62
C VAL A 127 -22.09 2.24 -31.11
N ASP A 128 -21.29 3.00 -30.36
CA ASP A 128 -20.90 4.37 -30.72
C ASP A 128 -20.05 4.40 -32.00
N SER A 129 -19.15 3.43 -32.17
CA SER A 129 -18.32 3.30 -33.37
C SER A 129 -19.16 3.07 -34.63
N LEU A 130 -20.15 2.16 -34.56
CA LEU A 130 -21.08 1.89 -35.66
C LEU A 130 -22.00 3.08 -35.97
N ALA A 131 -22.37 3.85 -34.95
CA ALA A 131 -23.17 5.08 -35.09
C ALA A 131 -22.36 6.29 -35.59
N GLY A 132 -21.03 6.17 -35.69
CA GLY A 132 -20.13 7.28 -36.05
C GLY A 132 -19.89 8.31 -34.93
N ASN A 133 -20.27 7.98 -33.70
CA ASN A 133 -20.01 8.80 -32.51
C ASN A 133 -18.58 8.55 -31.99
N LEU A 134 -17.59 9.18 -32.62
CA LEU A 134 -16.18 8.95 -32.30
C LEU A 134 -15.80 9.36 -30.86
N ILE A 135 -16.42 10.41 -30.31
CA ILE A 135 -16.14 10.89 -28.95
C ILE A 135 -16.64 9.87 -27.91
N GLY A 136 -17.88 9.40 -28.06
CA GLY A 136 -18.45 8.37 -27.18
C GLY A 136 -17.65 7.07 -27.24
N ALA A 137 -17.29 6.63 -28.46
CA ALA A 137 -16.45 5.45 -28.66
C ALA A 137 -15.10 5.61 -27.93
N HIS A 138 -14.42 6.74 -28.10
CA HIS A 138 -13.13 6.97 -27.44
C HIS A 138 -13.23 6.94 -25.91
N ASN A 139 -14.25 7.58 -25.33
CA ASN A 139 -14.48 7.60 -23.88
C ASN A 139 -14.74 6.19 -23.32
N ASN A 140 -15.57 5.40 -24.00
CA ASN A 140 -15.84 4.01 -23.62
C ASN A 140 -14.57 3.15 -23.68
N LEU A 141 -13.75 3.34 -24.71
CA LEU A 141 -12.49 2.61 -24.84
C LEU A 141 -11.48 2.97 -23.74
N ILE A 142 -11.38 4.25 -23.34
CA ILE A 142 -10.54 4.67 -22.22
C ILE A 142 -10.98 3.98 -20.92
N ASN A 143 -12.29 3.97 -20.63
CA ASN A 143 -12.81 3.36 -19.41
C ASN A 143 -12.59 1.84 -19.37
N TYR A 144 -12.72 1.17 -20.52
CA TYR A 144 -12.34 -0.25 -20.66
C TYR A 144 -10.86 -0.47 -20.27
N TYR A 145 -9.94 0.32 -20.81
CA TYR A 145 -8.51 0.15 -20.53
C TYR A 145 -8.14 0.52 -19.08
N ARG A 146 -8.79 1.53 -18.49
CA ARG A 146 -8.61 1.88 -17.07
C ARG A 146 -9.02 0.74 -16.14
N LEU A 147 -10.12 0.04 -16.43
CA LEU A 147 -10.51 -1.17 -15.68
C LEU A 147 -9.56 -2.34 -15.95
N LYS A 148 -9.13 -2.51 -17.20
CA LYS A 148 -8.13 -3.53 -17.54
C LYS A 148 -6.81 -3.31 -16.79
N ASP A 149 -6.38 -2.06 -16.64
CA ASP A 149 -5.17 -1.71 -15.90
C ASP A 149 -5.21 -2.16 -14.44
N ILE A 150 -6.41 -2.21 -13.81
CA ILE A 150 -6.60 -2.77 -12.47
C ILE A 150 -6.30 -4.27 -12.49
N ILE A 151 -6.95 -5.03 -13.38
CA ILE A 151 -6.76 -6.48 -13.48
C ILE A 151 -5.30 -6.82 -13.78
N ASP A 152 -4.68 -6.10 -14.73
CA ASP A 152 -3.29 -6.33 -15.11
C ASP A 152 -2.31 -5.99 -13.98
N SER A 153 -2.68 -5.06 -13.06
CA SER A 153 -1.78 -4.55 -12.02
C SER A 153 -1.26 -5.64 -11.07
N GLU A 154 -2.05 -6.69 -10.79
CA GLU A 154 -1.61 -7.84 -9.99
C GLU A 154 -0.39 -8.51 -10.61
N SER A 155 -0.52 -8.90 -11.88
CA SER A 155 0.55 -9.58 -12.62
C SER A 155 1.74 -8.66 -12.90
N LEU A 156 1.50 -7.37 -13.16
CA LEU A 156 2.56 -6.41 -13.43
C LEU A 156 3.38 -6.13 -12.17
N PHE A 157 2.73 -6.04 -11.00
CA PHE A 157 3.40 -5.86 -9.73
C PHE A 157 4.18 -7.13 -9.35
N TYR A 158 3.60 -8.33 -9.53
CA TYR A 158 4.27 -9.63 -9.35
C TYR A 158 5.58 -9.76 -10.15
N ASN A 159 5.60 -9.21 -11.36
CA ASN A 159 6.74 -9.24 -12.27
C ASN A 159 7.64 -8.00 -12.14
N ASN A 160 7.40 -7.12 -11.16
CA ASN A 160 8.18 -5.92 -10.91
C ASN A 160 8.21 -4.92 -12.09
N PHE A 161 7.13 -4.89 -12.89
CA PHE A 161 6.95 -3.91 -13.98
C PHE A 161 6.33 -2.60 -13.50
N ILE A 162 5.62 -2.64 -12.38
CA ILE A 162 5.04 -1.48 -11.71
C ILE A 162 5.41 -1.51 -10.23
N ASP A 163 5.36 -0.35 -9.57
CA ASP A 163 5.53 -0.24 -8.12
C ASP A 163 4.17 -0.08 -7.41
N ILE A 164 4.21 0.06 -6.08
CA ILE A 164 3.00 0.23 -5.27
C ILE A 164 2.26 1.54 -5.61
N LYS A 165 2.96 2.58 -6.07
CA LYS A 165 2.34 3.86 -6.45
C LYS A 165 1.49 3.68 -7.69
N GLU A 166 2.06 3.01 -8.70
CA GLU A 166 1.38 2.76 -9.96
C GLU A 166 0.16 1.84 -9.78
N MET A 167 0.23 0.85 -8.88
CA MET A 167 -0.96 0.07 -8.49
C MET A 167 -2.05 0.97 -7.89
N HIS A 168 -1.72 1.83 -6.92
CA HIS A 168 -2.69 2.76 -6.33
C HIS A 168 -3.24 3.76 -7.36
N ARG A 169 -2.41 4.23 -8.29
CA ARG A 169 -2.80 5.15 -9.37
C ARG A 169 -3.87 4.54 -10.27
N ARG A 170 -3.71 3.27 -10.66
CA ARG A 170 -4.70 2.52 -11.48
C ARG A 170 -6.00 2.29 -10.72
N MET A 171 -5.90 2.00 -9.41
CA MET A 171 -7.06 1.82 -8.53
C MET A 171 -7.84 3.11 -8.27
N LEU A 172 -7.18 4.27 -8.34
CA LEU A 172 -7.81 5.59 -8.25
C LEU A 172 -8.42 6.01 -9.60
N ASN A 173 -7.82 5.63 -10.73
CA ASN A 173 -8.18 6.11 -12.06
C ASN A 173 -9.07 5.12 -12.84
N ASN A 174 -10.32 4.93 -12.41
CA ASN A 174 -11.27 4.06 -13.11
C ASN A 174 -12.73 4.39 -12.78
N ALA A 175 -13.63 3.85 -13.59
CA ALA A 175 -15.07 4.10 -13.48
C ALA A 175 -15.69 3.57 -12.17
N ILE A 176 -15.15 2.53 -11.55
CA ILE A 176 -15.67 1.98 -10.28
C ILE A 176 -15.36 2.94 -9.14
N TYR A 177 -14.11 3.43 -9.05
CA TYR A 177 -13.73 4.45 -8.08
C TYR A 177 -14.58 5.71 -8.24
N ASP A 178 -14.86 6.09 -9.48
CA ASP A 178 -15.70 7.24 -9.81
C ASP A 178 -17.16 7.05 -9.43
N GLN A 179 -17.69 5.84 -9.60
CA GLN A 179 -19.05 5.50 -9.19
C GLN A 179 -19.20 5.51 -7.67
N ILE A 180 -18.23 4.96 -6.94
CA ILE A 180 -18.19 5.01 -5.47
C ILE A 180 -18.18 6.48 -5.01
N ASN A 181 -17.36 7.29 -5.66
CA ASN A 181 -17.13 8.67 -5.27
C ASN A 181 -17.98 9.70 -6.03
N MET A 182 -18.99 9.30 -6.80
CA MET A 182 -20.12 10.00 -7.48
C MET A 182 -20.00 11.44 -8.05
N ASN A 183 -19.07 12.28 -7.61
CA ASN A 183 -18.84 13.67 -8.06
C ASN A 183 -17.43 14.13 -7.65
N THR A 184 -16.98 15.26 -8.18
CA THR A 184 -15.62 15.77 -7.88
C THR A 184 -15.41 16.12 -6.42
N PHE A 185 -16.42 16.63 -5.71
CA PHE A 185 -16.28 16.92 -4.27
C PHE A 185 -15.90 15.67 -3.48
N ASN A 186 -16.62 14.57 -3.71
CA ASN A 186 -16.39 13.29 -3.06
C ASN A 186 -15.08 12.66 -3.55
N PHE A 187 -14.79 12.70 -4.85
CA PHE A 187 -13.53 12.19 -5.42
C PHE A 187 -12.31 12.86 -4.79
N VAL A 188 -12.28 14.20 -4.70
CA VAL A 188 -11.14 14.93 -4.12
C VAL A 188 -10.96 14.55 -2.65
N ASN A 189 -12.04 14.51 -1.86
CA ASN A 189 -11.93 14.13 -0.45
C ASN A 189 -11.48 12.68 -0.29
N ALA A 190 -12.03 11.75 -1.06
CA ALA A 190 -11.67 10.34 -1.01
C ALA A 190 -10.25 10.07 -1.49
N ALA A 191 -9.76 10.76 -2.52
CA ALA A 191 -8.39 10.61 -3.01
C ALA A 191 -7.38 11.03 -1.93
N PHE A 192 -7.63 12.15 -1.25
CA PHE A 192 -6.80 12.62 -0.14
C PHE A 192 -6.88 11.70 1.08
N ASP A 193 -8.06 11.24 1.46
CA ASP A 193 -8.22 10.34 2.61
C ASP A 193 -7.60 8.95 2.34
N ASN A 194 -7.94 8.35 1.20
CA ASN A 194 -7.47 7.02 0.82
C ASN A 194 -5.97 6.97 0.55
N LEU A 195 -5.34 8.05 0.06
CA LEU A 195 -3.91 8.02 -0.26
C LEU A 195 -3.03 8.73 0.76
N LEU A 196 -3.52 9.78 1.42
CA LEU A 196 -2.72 10.65 2.29
C LEU A 196 -3.14 10.58 3.77
N PHE A 197 -4.20 9.83 4.12
CA PHE A 197 -4.72 9.69 5.49
C PHE A 197 -5.11 11.02 6.14
N ARG A 198 -5.59 11.96 5.32
CA ARG A 198 -6.12 13.24 5.78
C ARG A 198 -7.10 13.80 4.76
N TYR A 199 -7.96 14.70 5.21
CA TYR A 199 -8.72 15.53 4.29
C TYR A 199 -7.83 16.63 3.66
N PRO A 200 -8.20 17.11 2.45
CA PRO A 200 -7.53 18.26 1.86
C PRO A 200 -7.75 19.50 2.72
N THR A 201 -6.75 20.38 2.78
CA THR A 201 -6.96 21.76 3.25
C THR A 201 -7.93 22.47 2.30
N GLN A 202 -8.55 23.57 2.75
CA GLN A 202 -9.49 24.31 1.89
C GLN A 202 -8.85 24.77 0.56
N ASN A 203 -7.56 25.15 0.59
CA ASN A 203 -6.85 25.54 -0.61
C ASN A 203 -6.62 24.36 -1.55
N GLU A 204 -6.13 23.23 -1.03
CA GLU A 204 -5.95 22.00 -1.81
C GLU A 204 -7.27 21.53 -2.42
N PHE A 205 -8.36 21.59 -1.66
CA PHE A 205 -9.69 21.23 -2.13
C PHE A 205 -10.12 22.13 -3.29
N ASN A 206 -10.07 23.46 -3.10
CA ASN A 206 -10.50 24.40 -4.13
C ASN A 206 -9.68 24.26 -5.41
N CYS A 207 -8.35 24.14 -5.28
CA CYS A 207 -7.46 23.94 -6.43
C CYS A 207 -7.71 22.59 -7.12
N SER A 208 -7.89 21.50 -6.36
CA SER A 208 -8.18 20.17 -6.93
C SER A 208 -9.53 20.13 -7.62
N TYR A 209 -10.55 20.77 -7.02
CA TYR A 209 -11.89 20.85 -7.58
C TYR A 209 -11.88 21.61 -8.90
N SER A 210 -11.31 22.82 -8.95
CA SER A 210 -11.21 23.60 -10.19
C SER A 210 -10.31 22.95 -11.24
N MET A 211 -9.31 22.15 -10.84
CA MET A 211 -8.48 21.38 -11.77
C MET A 211 -9.31 20.32 -12.51
N ILE A 212 -10.28 19.70 -11.83
CA ILE A 212 -11.10 18.63 -12.42
C ILE A 212 -12.34 19.21 -13.13
N GLU A 213 -13.09 20.08 -12.47
CA GLU A 213 -14.41 20.52 -12.95
C GLU A 213 -14.31 21.65 -13.97
N ASP A 214 -13.39 22.60 -13.74
CA ASP A 214 -13.23 23.76 -14.62
C ASP A 214 -12.15 23.53 -15.69
N GLU A 215 -11.37 22.44 -15.59
CA GLU A 215 -10.20 22.13 -16.42
C GLU A 215 -9.18 23.29 -16.51
N ILE A 216 -9.04 24.03 -15.40
CA ILE A 216 -8.13 25.18 -15.31
C ILE A 216 -6.80 24.75 -14.67
N PRO A 217 -5.65 25.26 -15.17
CA PRO A 217 -4.37 25.05 -14.51
C PRO A 217 -4.37 25.51 -13.04
N GLN A 218 -4.07 24.59 -12.13
CA GLN A 218 -4.01 24.80 -10.68
C GLN A 218 -2.73 24.18 -10.11
N ILE A 219 -2.37 24.59 -8.89
CA ILE A 219 -1.23 24.03 -8.15
C ILE A 219 -1.75 23.28 -6.94
N VAL A 220 -1.40 22.00 -6.84
CA VAL A 220 -1.74 21.11 -5.73
C VAL A 220 -0.46 20.39 -5.30
N LEU A 221 -0.20 20.32 -3.98
CA LEU A 221 1.01 19.70 -3.41
C LEU A 221 2.33 20.20 -4.04
N GLY A 222 2.35 21.47 -4.50
CA GLY A 222 3.52 22.09 -5.13
C GLY A 222 3.71 21.78 -6.62
N PHE A 223 2.80 21.02 -7.25
CA PHE A 223 2.87 20.67 -8.67
C PHE A 223 1.69 21.26 -9.44
N SER A 224 1.94 21.61 -10.71
CA SER A 224 0.91 22.13 -11.61
C SER A 224 0.17 20.99 -12.28
N GLY A 225 -1.14 21.13 -12.42
CA GLY A 225 -2.01 20.22 -13.18
C GLY A 225 -3.22 20.97 -13.73
N SER A 226 -3.94 20.36 -14.67
CA SER A 226 -5.03 21.00 -15.41
C SER A 226 -6.25 20.12 -15.65
N ASN A 227 -6.19 18.86 -15.20
CA ASN A 227 -7.26 17.88 -15.36
C ASN A 227 -7.16 16.82 -14.25
N LYS A 228 -8.12 15.89 -14.24
CA LYS A 228 -8.16 14.79 -13.28
C LYS A 228 -6.95 13.85 -13.34
N ASP A 229 -6.49 13.49 -14.53
CA ASP A 229 -5.31 12.61 -14.67
C ASP A 229 -4.06 13.29 -14.11
N ASP A 230 -3.91 14.61 -14.28
CA ASP A 230 -2.85 15.39 -13.65
C ASP A 230 -2.96 15.35 -12.13
N LEU A 231 -4.15 15.55 -11.54
CA LEU A 231 -4.33 15.47 -10.08
C LEU A 231 -3.94 14.09 -9.55
N ILE A 232 -4.38 13.02 -10.20
CA ILE A 232 -4.05 11.64 -9.85
C ILE A 232 -2.53 11.43 -9.87
N ASN A 233 -1.86 11.90 -10.93
CA ASN A 233 -0.41 11.83 -11.05
C ASN A 233 0.30 12.65 -9.96
N ILE A 234 -0.19 13.86 -9.64
CA ILE A 234 0.37 14.72 -8.59
C ILE A 234 0.29 14.01 -7.23
N ILE A 235 -0.89 13.51 -6.85
CA ILE A 235 -1.09 12.86 -5.55
C ILE A 235 -0.20 11.63 -5.45
N CYS A 236 -0.22 10.71 -6.43
CA CYS A 236 0.55 9.47 -6.37
C CYS A 236 2.07 9.67 -6.43
N ASN A 237 2.57 10.82 -6.88
CA ASN A 237 4.02 11.13 -6.90
C ASN A 237 4.45 12.11 -5.80
N SER A 238 3.52 12.58 -4.98
CA SER A 238 3.80 13.49 -3.86
C SER A 238 4.56 12.81 -2.72
N ARG A 239 5.26 13.58 -1.88
CA ARG A 239 5.92 13.05 -0.68
C ARG A 239 4.89 12.48 0.30
N GLU A 240 3.75 13.15 0.37
CA GLU A 240 2.60 12.82 1.20
C GLU A 240 2.05 11.42 0.87
N PHE A 241 2.13 10.97 -0.40
CA PHE A 241 1.75 9.61 -0.76
C PHE A 241 2.62 8.56 -0.08
N TYR A 242 3.94 8.78 -0.05
CA TYR A 242 4.86 7.85 0.60
C TYR A 242 4.61 7.79 2.11
N GLU A 243 4.36 8.94 2.74
CA GLU A 243 3.93 9.01 4.14
C GLU A 243 2.60 8.28 4.36
N GLY A 244 1.66 8.42 3.42
CA GLY A 244 0.41 7.69 3.41
C GLY A 244 0.58 6.17 3.36
N ILE A 245 1.48 5.65 2.51
CA ILE A 245 1.77 4.20 2.47
C ILE A 245 2.43 3.72 3.78
N ILE A 246 3.27 4.54 4.42
CA ILE A 246 3.81 4.24 5.75
C ILE A 246 2.68 4.19 6.79
N HIS A 247 1.79 5.19 6.81
CA HIS A 247 0.60 5.19 7.66
C HIS A 247 -0.27 3.95 7.45
N TRP A 248 -0.53 3.58 6.20
CA TRP A 248 -1.29 2.40 5.86
C TRP A 248 -0.65 1.12 6.39
N SER A 249 0.66 1.01 6.24
CA SER A 249 1.43 -0.15 6.68
C SER A 249 1.37 -0.31 8.20
N TYR A 250 1.51 0.79 8.95
CA TYR A 250 1.40 0.80 10.41
C TYR A 250 -0.01 0.48 10.91
N LEU A 251 -1.05 1.06 10.28
CA LEU A 251 -2.43 0.77 10.66
C LEU A 251 -2.81 -0.68 10.37
N THR A 252 -2.32 -1.22 9.26
CA THR A 252 -2.61 -2.60 8.86
C THR A 252 -1.84 -3.60 9.71
N LEU A 253 -0.55 -3.38 9.95
CA LEU A 253 0.33 -4.36 10.59
C LEU A 253 0.41 -4.20 12.11
N LEU A 254 0.22 -2.98 12.65
CA LEU A 254 0.35 -2.69 14.09
C LEU A 254 -0.93 -2.10 14.72
N ALA A 255 -1.98 -1.85 13.93
CA ALA A 255 -3.23 -1.23 14.40
C ALA A 255 -3.03 0.12 15.13
N ARG A 256 -2.00 0.88 14.75
CA ARG A 256 -1.74 2.24 15.25
C ARG A 256 -1.16 3.12 14.15
N VAL A 257 -1.12 4.42 14.39
CA VAL A 257 -0.35 5.35 13.53
C VAL A 257 1.13 5.32 13.88
N PRO A 258 2.03 5.54 12.91
CA PRO A 258 3.46 5.70 13.20
C PRO A 258 3.71 7.00 13.96
N SER A 259 4.74 6.99 14.79
CA SER A 259 5.28 8.21 15.38
C SER A 259 6.03 9.04 14.34
N THR A 260 6.22 10.34 14.62
CA THR A 260 6.99 11.22 13.73
C THR A 260 8.41 10.72 13.46
N ILE A 261 9.04 10.06 14.44
CA ILE A 261 10.40 9.51 14.31
C ILE A 261 10.39 8.30 13.36
N GLU A 262 9.41 7.42 13.48
CA GLU A 262 9.25 6.26 12.59
C GLU A 262 8.97 6.69 11.16
N THR A 263 8.05 7.64 10.97
CA THR A 263 7.75 8.20 9.66
C THR A 263 8.98 8.84 9.03
N ASP A 264 9.69 9.71 9.75
CA ASP A 264 10.90 10.37 9.23
C ASP A 264 11.99 9.35 8.87
N TYR A 265 12.24 8.37 9.73
CA TYR A 265 13.22 7.32 9.47
C TYR A 265 12.87 6.52 8.21
N LEU A 266 11.63 6.07 8.07
CA LEU A 266 11.17 5.27 6.92
C LEU A 266 11.15 6.09 5.63
N MET A 267 10.80 7.37 5.71
CA MET A 267 10.80 8.27 4.56
C MET A 267 12.19 8.45 3.95
N ASN A 268 13.27 8.37 4.73
CA ASN A 268 14.63 8.49 4.21
C ASN A 268 15.00 7.37 3.21
N ASP A 269 14.39 6.18 3.34
CA ASP A 269 14.63 5.06 2.42
C ASP A 269 13.48 4.89 1.43
N PHE A 270 12.24 4.84 1.91
CA PHE A 270 11.09 4.47 1.10
C PHE A 270 10.75 5.50 0.02
N TYR A 271 10.99 6.79 0.28
CA TYR A 271 10.82 7.84 -0.73
C TYR A 271 11.77 7.68 -1.93
N ILE A 272 12.95 7.11 -1.70
CA ILE A 272 13.98 6.92 -2.73
C ILE A 272 13.77 5.59 -3.46
N THR A 273 13.51 4.52 -2.71
CA THR A 273 13.47 3.16 -3.26
C THR A 273 12.09 2.76 -3.77
N CYS A 274 11.03 3.32 -3.18
CA CYS A 274 9.66 2.85 -3.33
C CYS A 274 9.49 1.34 -3.08
N ASP A 275 10.38 0.72 -2.30
CA ASP A 275 10.35 -0.71 -2.00
C ASP A 275 9.37 -0.99 -0.85
N PHE A 276 8.12 -1.26 -1.23
CA PHE A 276 7.05 -1.58 -0.28
C PHE A 276 7.31 -2.87 0.49
N HIS A 277 7.94 -3.86 -0.14
CA HIS A 277 8.25 -5.13 0.49
C HIS A 277 9.23 -4.92 1.65
N LYS A 278 10.26 -4.10 1.43
CA LYS A 278 11.23 -3.71 2.46
C LYS A 278 10.60 -2.91 3.59
N LEU A 279 9.66 -2.00 3.27
CA LEU A 279 8.87 -1.28 4.27
C LEU A 279 8.09 -2.25 5.18
N GLN A 280 7.39 -3.23 4.60
CA GLN A 280 6.69 -4.25 5.39
C GLN A 280 7.65 -5.04 6.27
N ARG A 281 8.78 -5.52 5.72
CA ARG A 281 9.78 -6.26 6.50
C ARG A 281 10.33 -5.47 7.67
N TYR A 282 10.55 -4.17 7.49
CA TYR A 282 11.02 -3.29 8.56
C TYR A 282 10.10 -3.31 9.78
N ILE A 283 8.78 -3.26 9.55
CA ILE A 283 7.77 -3.27 10.60
C ILE A 283 7.63 -4.67 11.21
N MET A 284 7.48 -5.68 10.35
CA MET A 284 7.08 -7.03 10.78
C MET A 284 8.17 -7.78 11.55
N LYS A 285 9.45 -7.43 11.36
CA LYS A 285 10.55 -8.07 12.10
C LYS A 285 10.72 -7.55 13.53
N THR A 286 10.04 -6.48 13.91
CA THR A 286 10.19 -5.85 15.24
C THR A 286 9.59 -6.70 16.36
N ASP A 287 10.07 -6.51 17.58
CA ASP A 287 9.48 -7.12 18.78
C ASP A 287 8.04 -6.63 19.01
N GLU A 288 7.72 -5.39 18.62
CA GLU A 288 6.36 -4.85 18.70
C GLU A 288 5.38 -5.63 17.83
N TYR A 289 5.73 -5.90 16.57
CA TYR A 289 4.89 -6.73 15.71
C TYR A 289 4.81 -8.18 16.23
N ALA A 290 5.94 -8.72 16.72
CA ALA A 290 6.01 -10.09 17.19
C ALA A 290 5.34 -10.32 18.56
N HIS A 291 5.04 -9.25 19.31
CA HIS A 291 4.61 -9.29 20.71
C HIS A 291 5.57 -10.08 21.61
N PHE A 292 6.87 -9.82 21.44
CA PHE A 292 7.92 -10.39 22.30
C PHE A 292 8.28 -9.47 23.47
#